data_AF-A0A5K3FZM3-F1
#
_entry.id   AF-A0A5K3FZM3-F1
#
_cell.length_a   1.000
_cell.length_b   1.000
_cell.length_c   1.000
_cell.angle_alpha   90.00
_cell.angle_beta   90.00
_cell.angle_gamma   90.00
#
_symmetry.space_group_name_H-M   'P 1'
#
loop_
_entity.id
_entity.type
_entity.pdbx_description
1 polymer ?
#
loop_
_entity_poly.entity_id
_entity_poly.type
_entity_poly.pdbx_seq_one_letter_code
_entity_poly.pdbx_strand_id
1 'polypeptide(L)'
;MRQMCNPFLGALTNQDDARDLAPAPLCTIKINKLKSSPVYNSFLDLLDNYEHRVGFAEVETPKKRSEANRFLEAVLSTETMKGFHRYLVQKKLVSPDIAAFKMELHNLWFQPYKRLR
;
A
#
# COMPACT_ATOMS: atom_id res chain seq x y z
N MET A 1 6.12 -19.55 12.98
CA MET A 1 7.31 -18.95 12.33
C MET A 1 7.45 -17.51 12.80
N ARG A 2 8.28 -17.24 13.81
CA ARG A 2 8.52 -15.87 14.29
C ARG A 2 9.47 -15.16 13.31
N GLN A 3 9.08 -13.99 12.82
CA GLN A 3 10.04 -13.03 12.28
C GLN A 3 10.96 -12.61 13.43
N MET A 4 12.27 -12.57 13.21
CA MET A 4 13.23 -12.04 14.17
C MET A 4 13.20 -10.53 14.04
N CYS A 5 12.23 -9.90 14.71
CA CYS A 5 12.26 -8.46 14.95
C CYS A 5 13.10 -8.20 16.19
N ASN A 6 13.91 -7.14 16.13
CA ASN A 6 14.62 -6.68 17.30
C ASN A 6 13.58 -6.13 18.31
N PRO A 7 13.83 -6.25 19.62
CA PRO A 7 13.06 -5.48 20.60
C PRO A 7 13.20 -3.99 20.26
N PHE A 8 12.17 -3.18 20.56
CA PHE A 8 12.25 -1.74 20.37
C PHE A 8 13.43 -1.19 21.18
N LEU A 9 14.44 -0.65 20.48
CA LEU A 9 15.74 -0.31 21.08
C LEU A 9 15.77 1.09 21.72
N GLY A 10 14.94 2.02 21.24
CA GLY A 10 14.87 3.40 21.74
C GLY A 10 13.60 3.67 22.53
N ALA A 11 13.72 4.34 23.68
CA ALA A 11 12.60 4.99 24.36
C ALA A 11 12.45 6.42 23.78
N LEU A 12 11.22 6.85 23.48
CA LEU A 12 10.94 8.24 23.13
C LEU A 12 11.13 9.10 24.38
N THR A 13 12.31 9.68 24.55
CA THR A 13 12.58 10.66 25.60
C THR A 13 12.21 12.05 25.08
N ASN A 14 11.58 12.89 25.91
CA ASN A 14 11.25 14.29 25.59
C ASN A 14 12.49 15.21 25.49
N GLN A 15 13.67 14.66 25.26
CA GLN A 15 14.92 15.39 25.14
C GLN A 15 15.43 15.24 23.71
N ASP A 16 15.74 16.39 23.09
CA ASP A 16 16.35 16.54 21.77
C ASP A 16 17.80 16.02 21.76
N ASP A 17 18.00 14.76 22.11
CA ASP A 17 19.26 14.08 21.92
C ASP A 17 19.29 13.61 20.46
N ALA A 18 20.07 14.30 19.62
CA ALA A 18 20.34 13.94 18.22
C ALA A 18 21.06 12.58 18.03
N ARG A 19 21.12 11.75 19.09
CA ARG A 19 21.78 10.46 19.13
C ARG A 19 20.76 9.38 18.75
N ASP A 20 21.04 8.64 17.69
CA ASP A 20 20.25 7.46 17.34
C ASP A 20 20.38 6.39 18.44
N LEU A 21 19.29 6.21 19.20
CA LEU A 21 19.17 5.22 20.27
C LEU A 21 18.68 3.86 19.75
N ALA A 22 18.40 3.73 18.45
CA ALA A 22 17.95 2.50 17.80
C ALA A 22 18.73 2.23 16.50
N PRO A 23 20.07 2.08 16.57
CA PRO A 23 20.93 1.97 15.38
C PRO A 23 20.73 0.68 14.59
N ALA A 24 20.04 -0.33 15.14
CA ALA A 24 19.77 -1.57 14.45
C ALA A 24 18.40 -1.52 13.73
N PRO A 25 18.25 -2.18 12.57
CA PRO A 25 16.97 -2.28 11.88
C PRO A 25 15.87 -2.89 12.78
N LEU A 26 14.64 -2.40 12.66
CA LEU A 26 13.52 -2.87 13.48
C LEU A 26 13.24 -4.37 13.28
N CYS A 27 13.30 -4.86 12.04
CA CYS A 27 13.08 -6.27 11.72
C CYS A 27 13.95 -6.75 10.57
N THR A 28 14.40 -8.00 10.65
CA THR A 28 14.93 -8.72 9.48
C THR A 28 13.80 -9.43 8.74
N ILE A 29 13.54 -8.99 7.52
CA ILE A 29 12.42 -9.50 6.72
C ILE A 29 12.89 -10.65 5.84
N LYS A 30 12.14 -11.77 5.84
CA LYS A 30 12.36 -12.90 4.92
C LYS A 30 11.88 -12.53 3.52
N ILE A 31 12.73 -11.83 2.77
CA ILE A 31 12.38 -11.22 1.48
C ILE A 31 11.94 -12.24 0.42
N ASN A 32 12.42 -13.49 0.48
CA ASN A 32 12.08 -14.53 -0.51
C ASN A 32 10.57 -14.83 -0.57
N LYS A 33 9.89 -14.86 0.59
CA LYS A 33 8.44 -15.06 0.64
C LYS A 33 7.66 -13.86 0.10
N LEU A 34 8.22 -12.66 0.25
CA LEU A 34 7.60 -11.43 -0.25
C LEU A 34 7.78 -11.32 -1.76
N LYS A 35 8.96 -11.65 -2.29
CA LYS A 35 9.26 -11.66 -3.73
C LYS A 35 8.40 -12.63 -4.54
N SER A 36 7.85 -13.68 -3.91
CA SER A 36 6.90 -14.59 -4.57
C SER A 36 5.45 -14.06 -4.57
N SER A 37 5.15 -12.97 -3.85
CA SER A 37 3.79 -12.42 -3.78
C SER A 37 3.53 -11.45 -4.92
N PRO A 38 2.54 -11.71 -5.81
CA PRO A 38 2.19 -10.79 -6.88
C PRO A 38 1.68 -9.45 -6.35
N VAL A 39 1.00 -9.46 -5.19
CA VAL A 39 0.55 -8.24 -4.51
C VAL A 39 1.74 -7.42 -4.04
N TYR A 40 2.74 -8.06 -3.44
CA TYR A 40 3.91 -7.34 -2.94
C TYR A 40 4.75 -6.75 -4.09
N ASN A 41 4.96 -7.53 -5.15
CA ASN A 41 5.73 -7.04 -6.31
C ASN A 41 5.01 -5.88 -7.00
N SER A 42 3.71 -6.01 -7.28
CA SER A 42 2.93 -4.90 -7.87
C SER A 42 2.81 -3.70 -6.93
N PHE A 43 2.84 -3.89 -5.62
CA PHE A 43 2.93 -2.79 -4.65
C PHE A 43 4.28 -2.07 -4.74
N LEU A 44 5.41 -2.77 -4.84
CA LEU A 44 6.71 -2.13 -5.02
C LEU A 44 6.76 -1.31 -6.31
N ASP A 45 6.18 -1.84 -7.39
CA ASP A 45 6.06 -1.13 -8.67
C ASP A 45 5.10 0.07 -8.60
N LEU A 46 4.32 0.25 -7.53
CA LEU A 46 3.58 1.48 -7.31
C LEU A 46 4.40 2.54 -6.59
N LEU A 47 5.40 2.14 -5.81
CA LEU A 47 6.14 3.09 -4.99
C LEU A 47 7.06 3.99 -5.82
N ASP A 48 7.50 3.54 -6.99
CA ASP A 48 8.29 4.36 -7.92
C ASP A 48 7.46 5.51 -8.55
N ASN A 49 6.13 5.46 -8.44
CA ASN A 49 5.24 6.48 -8.96
C ASN A 49 5.21 7.77 -8.13
N TYR A 50 5.70 7.73 -6.89
CA TYR A 50 5.63 8.86 -5.97
C TYR A 50 6.95 9.63 -5.96
N GLU A 51 6.85 10.94 -6.20
CA GLU A 51 7.97 11.85 -6.13
C GLU A 51 8.11 12.40 -4.69
N HIS A 52 9.31 12.29 -4.12
CA HIS A 52 9.60 12.75 -2.76
C HIS A 52 9.59 14.29 -2.65
N ARG A 53 9.80 14.99 -3.76
CA ARG A 53 9.82 16.45 -3.82
C ARG A 53 8.40 17.01 -3.78
N VAL A 54 8.13 17.83 -2.78
CA VAL A 54 6.86 18.55 -2.64
C VAL A 54 6.73 19.67 -3.69
N GLY A 55 5.49 20.03 -4.05
CA GLY A 55 5.19 21.15 -4.94
C GLY A 55 5.10 20.81 -6.43
N PHE A 56 5.38 19.56 -6.81
CA PHE A 56 5.12 19.06 -8.16
C PHE A 56 3.74 18.45 -8.24
N ALA A 57 2.98 18.79 -9.28
CA ALA A 57 1.69 18.16 -9.53
C ALA A 57 1.90 16.68 -9.88
N GLU A 58 1.12 15.80 -9.25
CA GLU A 58 1.08 14.40 -9.63
C GLU A 58 0.49 14.29 -11.05
N VAL A 59 1.28 13.79 -11.99
CA VAL A 59 0.84 13.50 -13.35
C VAL A 59 0.49 12.02 -13.44
N GLU A 60 -0.76 11.73 -13.77
CA GLU A 60 -1.15 10.38 -14.22
C GLU A 60 -0.52 10.13 -15.59
N THR A 61 0.38 9.15 -15.67
CA THR A 61 0.89 8.64 -16.95
C THR A 61 0.27 7.29 -17.27
N PRO A 62 0.25 6.85 -18.54
CA PRO A 62 -0.21 5.52 -18.90
C PRO A 62 0.52 4.39 -18.14
N LYS A 63 1.82 4.59 -17.82
CA LYS A 63 2.60 3.66 -17.00
C LYS A 63 2.03 3.56 -15.58
N LYS A 64 1.85 4.69 -14.88
CA LYS A 64 1.31 4.72 -13.51
C LYS A 64 -0.06 4.05 -13.43
N ARG A 65 -0.92 4.31 -14.42
CA ARG A 65 -2.25 3.70 -14.53
C ARG A 65 -2.18 2.19 -14.74
N SER A 66 -1.23 1.72 -15.55
CA SER A 66 -1.01 0.29 -15.75
C SER A 66 -0.54 -0.40 -14.46
N GLU A 67 0.34 0.24 -13.70
CA GLU A 67 0.82 -0.25 -12.39
C GLU A 67 -0.31 -0.31 -11.35
N ALA A 68 -1.14 0.74 -11.27
CA ALA A 68 -2.34 0.76 -10.42
C ALA A 68 -3.30 -0.37 -10.77
N ASN A 69 -3.55 -0.59 -12.06
CA ASN A 69 -4.40 -1.70 -12.51
C ASN A 69 -3.82 -3.08 -12.15
N ARG A 70 -2.52 -3.28 -12.35
CA ARG A 70 -1.82 -4.53 -12.00
C ARG A 70 -1.91 -4.80 -10.49
N PHE A 71 -1.73 -3.77 -9.67
CA PHE A 71 -1.87 -3.89 -8.22
C PHE A 71 -3.30 -4.24 -7.80
N LEU A 72 -4.30 -3.54 -8.35
CA LEU A 72 -5.71 -3.82 -8.04
C LEU A 72 -6.10 -5.25 -8.42
N GLU A 73 -5.66 -5.74 -9.58
CA GLU A 73 -5.89 -7.14 -9.99
C GLU A 73 -5.26 -8.13 -9.02
N ALA A 74 -4.01 -7.90 -8.63
CA ALA A 74 -3.32 -8.75 -7.66
C ALA A 74 -4.06 -8.76 -6.31
N VAL A 75 -4.48 -7.59 -5.81
CA VAL A 75 -5.20 -7.47 -4.55
C VAL A 75 -6.57 -8.12 -4.60
N LEU A 76 -7.36 -7.88 -5.66
CA LEU A 76 -8.69 -8.47 -5.85
C LEU A 76 -8.66 -9.99 -5.98
N SER A 77 -7.53 -10.56 -6.44
CA SER A 77 -7.35 -12.02 -6.52
C SER A 77 -7.20 -12.69 -5.15
N THR A 78 -6.90 -11.93 -4.08
CA THR A 78 -6.70 -12.48 -2.72
C THR A 78 -8.00 -12.89 -2.05
N GLU A 79 -7.96 -13.94 -1.23
CA GLU A 79 -9.12 -14.39 -0.45
C GLU A 79 -9.63 -13.32 0.53
N THR A 80 -8.72 -12.51 1.08
CA THR A 80 -9.06 -11.38 1.93
C THR A 80 -9.93 -10.37 1.19
N MET A 81 -9.53 -9.97 -0.03
CA MET A 81 -10.28 -8.98 -0.79
C MET A 81 -11.60 -9.55 -1.33
N LYS A 82 -11.62 -10.82 -1.74
CA LYS A 82 -12.88 -11.51 -2.09
C LYS A 82 -13.85 -11.56 -0.91
N GLY A 83 -13.36 -11.83 0.30
CA GLY A 83 -14.15 -11.80 1.53
C GLY A 83 -14.70 -10.40 1.84
N PHE A 84 -13.86 -9.38 1.70
CA PHE A 84 -14.25 -7.99 1.89
C PHE A 84 -15.31 -7.54 0.88
N HIS A 85 -15.12 -7.84 -0.41
CA HIS A 85 -16.11 -7.54 -1.45
C HIS A 85 -17.46 -8.20 -1.17
N ARG A 86 -17.47 -9.51 -0.84
CA ARG A 86 -18.70 -10.22 -0.44
C ARG A 86 -19.40 -9.54 0.74
N TYR A 87 -18.66 -9.11 1.75
CA TYR A 87 -19.20 -8.41 2.91
C TYR A 87 -19.86 -7.08 2.51
N LEU A 88 -19.19 -6.27 1.68
CA LEU A 88 -19.73 -4.99 1.23
C LEU A 88 -20.97 -5.14 0.34
N VAL A 89 -20.99 -6.15 -0.52
CA VAL A 89 -22.17 -6.50 -1.34
C VAL A 89 -23.36 -6.87 -0.45
N GLN A 90 -23.15 -7.68 0.60
CA GLN A 90 -24.19 -8.00 1.58
C GLN A 90 -24.72 -6.76 2.31
N LYS A 91 -23.86 -5.78 2.57
CA LYS A 91 -24.24 -4.49 3.15
C LYS A 91 -24.85 -3.52 2.14
N LYS A 92 -24.96 -3.90 0.86
CA LYS A 92 -25.44 -3.06 -0.25
C LYS A 92 -24.64 -1.76 -0.40
N LEU A 93 -23.34 -1.81 -0.11
CA LEU A 93 -22.45 -0.65 -0.17
C LEU A 93 -21.71 -0.54 -1.50
N VAL A 94 -21.57 -1.65 -2.23
CA VAL A 94 -20.86 -1.73 -3.52
C VAL A 94 -21.58 -2.67 -4.47
N SER A 95 -21.26 -2.56 -5.77
CA SER A 95 -21.77 -3.46 -6.81
C SER A 95 -21.26 -4.90 -6.64
N PRO A 96 -22.09 -5.93 -6.93
CA PRO A 96 -21.62 -7.31 -7.04
C PRO A 96 -20.70 -7.54 -8.26
N ASP A 97 -20.71 -6.64 -9.24
CA ASP A 97 -19.77 -6.70 -10.36
C ASP A 97 -18.36 -6.31 -9.88
N ILE A 98 -17.41 -7.24 -10.07
CA ILE A 98 -16.02 -7.06 -9.67
C ILE A 98 -15.32 -5.98 -10.50
N ALA A 99 -15.72 -5.76 -11.76
CA ALA A 99 -15.14 -4.73 -12.60
C ALA A 99 -15.56 -3.33 -12.11
N ALA A 100 -16.85 -3.15 -11.79
CA ALA A 100 -17.34 -1.96 -11.11
C ALA A 100 -16.63 -1.72 -9.77
N PHE A 101 -16.48 -2.76 -8.93
CA PHE A 101 -15.77 -2.64 -7.65
C PHE A 101 -14.29 -2.28 -7.82
N LYS A 102 -13.60 -2.85 -8.83
CA LYS A 102 -12.23 -2.46 -9.18
C LYS A 102 -12.14 -0.97 -9.54
N MET A 103 -13.11 -0.46 -10.32
CA MET A 103 -13.18 0.94 -10.70
C MET A 103 -13.44 1.86 -9.49
N GLU A 104 -14.31 1.44 -8.55
CA GLU A 104 -14.53 2.16 -7.29
C GLU A 104 -13.24 2.25 -6.45
N LEU A 105 -12.52 1.14 -6.31
CA LEU A 105 -11.22 1.13 -5.62
C LEU A 105 -10.18 2.02 -6.33
N HIS A 106 -10.16 1.99 -7.66
CA HIS A 106 -9.29 2.88 -8.44
C HIS A 106 -9.57 4.34 -8.14
N ASN A 107 -10.85 4.73 -8.17
CA ASN A 107 -11.26 6.11 -7.91
C ASN A 107 -10.99 6.53 -6.45
N LEU A 108 -11.11 5.59 -5.50
CA LEU A 108 -10.85 5.88 -4.09
C LEU A 108 -9.35 6.04 -3.78
N TRP A 109 -8.49 5.22 -4.37
CA TRP A 109 -7.08 5.15 -3.99
C TRP A 109 -6.13 5.89 -4.93
N PHE A 110 -6.46 5.97 -6.22
CA PHE A 110 -5.52 6.45 -7.24
C PHE A 110 -5.99 7.70 -7.99
N GLN A 111 -7.27 8.06 -7.89
CA GLN A 111 -7.74 9.30 -8.53
C GLN A 111 -7.24 10.52 -7.74
N PRO A 112 -6.48 11.44 -8.37
CA PRO A 112 -6.04 12.66 -7.71
C PRO A 112 -7.24 13.52 -7.34
N TYR A 113 -7.23 14.08 -6.13
CA TYR A 113 -8.24 15.02 -5.68
C TYR A 113 -7.58 16.26 -5.10
N LYS A 114 -8.12 17.44 -5.40
CA LYS A 114 -7.64 18.70 -4.83
C LYS A 114 -8.20 18.84 -3.42
N ARG A 115 -7.31 19.09 -2.45
CA ARG A 115 -7.71 19.54 -1.12
C ARG A 115 -7.82 21.05 -1.14
N LEU A 116 -9.02 21.58 -0.97
CA LEU A 116 -9.20 22.99 -0.65
C LEU A 116 -8.78 23.16 0.83
N ARG A 117 -7.87 24.10 1.09
CA ARG A 117 -7.50 24.52 2.44
C ARG A 117 -8.14 25.87 2.73
#